data_AF-I3VL16-F1
#
_entry.id   AF-I3VL16-F1
#
_cell.length_a   1.000
_cell.length_b   1.000
_cell.length_c   1.000
_cell.angle_alpha   90.00
_cell.angle_beta   90.00
_cell.angle_gamma   90.00
#
_symmetry.space_group_name_H-M   'P 1'
#
loop_
_entity.id
_entity.type
_entity.pdbx_description
1 polymer ?
#
loop_
_entity_poly.entity_id
_entity_poly.type
_entity_poly.pdbx_seq_one_letter_code
_entity_poly.pdbx_strand_id
1 'polypeptide(L)'
;DDLLPDSIANRICSVFPDKVNMRLMSSFRERKYTSKKFDQFDQILKNMTFAIQDAGVIRLIEEITGIVAQSPDPSLYAGGLSLMEKGNFLNPHIDNSHEMTRSMYRTLNLLYYVNKNWSFEKGGNLELWDKKVKR
;
A
#
# COMPACT_ATOMS: atom_id res chain seq x y z
N ASP A 1 -7.17 8.48 12.14
CA ASP A 1 -6.67 9.57 11.27
C ASP A 1 -7.79 10.06 10.37
N ASP A 2 -8.85 9.27 10.22
CA ASP A 2 -10.18 9.66 9.76
C ASP A 2 -10.14 10.25 8.35
N LEU A 3 -9.14 9.81 7.56
CA LEU A 3 -8.94 10.22 6.18
C LEU A 3 -10.17 9.92 5.32
N LEU A 4 -10.77 8.75 5.54
CA LEU A 4 -12.05 8.37 4.95
C LEU A 4 -13.13 8.34 6.03
N PRO A 5 -14.40 8.62 5.67
CA PRO A 5 -15.52 8.36 6.55
C PRO A 5 -15.52 6.90 7.05
N ASP A 6 -15.84 6.71 8.33
CA ASP A 6 -15.88 5.40 8.98
C ASP A 6 -16.68 4.37 8.19
N SER A 7 -17.81 4.75 7.61
CA SER A 7 -18.65 3.85 6.81
C SER A 7 -17.91 3.29 5.60
N ILE A 8 -17.07 4.10 4.95
CA ILE A 8 -16.27 3.71 3.79
C ILE A 8 -15.09 2.85 4.23
N ALA A 9 -14.33 3.28 5.24
CA ALA A 9 -13.19 2.53 5.76
C ALA A 9 -13.63 1.14 6.29
N ASN A 10 -14.74 1.09 7.03
CA ASN A 10 -15.32 -0.16 7.53
C ASN A 10 -15.78 -1.07 6.39
N ARG A 11 -16.36 -0.51 5.33
CA ARG A 11 -16.77 -1.28 4.16
C ARG A 11 -15.56 -1.87 3.45
N ILE A 12 -14.53 -1.07 3.17
CA ILE A 12 -13.27 -1.53 2.55
C ILE A 12 -12.65 -2.69 3.35
N CYS A 13 -12.58 -2.56 4.68
CA CYS A 13 -12.10 -3.62 5.55
C CYS A 13 -12.94 -4.90 5.42
N SER A 14 -14.28 -4.78 5.43
CA SER A 14 -15.18 -5.94 5.41
C SER A 14 -15.15 -6.73 4.10
N VAL A 15 -14.81 -6.09 2.98
CA VAL A 15 -14.76 -6.71 1.65
C VAL A 15 -13.33 -6.99 1.18
N PHE A 16 -12.34 -6.80 2.05
CA PHE A 16 -10.94 -7.04 1.71
C PHE A 16 -10.75 -8.51 1.32
N PRO A 17 -9.99 -8.84 0.26
CA PRO A 17 -9.97 -10.20 -0.27
C PRO A 17 -9.36 -11.22 0.70
N ASP A 18 -9.93 -12.42 0.73
CA ASP A 18 -9.30 -13.54 1.39
C ASP A 18 -7.97 -13.91 0.74
N LYS A 19 -7.00 -14.30 1.57
CA LYS A 19 -5.64 -14.67 1.15
C LYS A 19 -5.59 -15.76 0.06
N VAL A 20 -6.59 -16.65 0.04
CA VAL A 20 -6.70 -17.73 -0.98
C VAL A 20 -6.91 -17.19 -2.39
N ASN A 21 -7.44 -15.97 -2.52
CA ASN A 21 -7.66 -15.29 -3.79
C ASN A 21 -6.51 -14.32 -4.16
N MET A 22 -5.44 -14.31 -3.36
CA MET A 22 -4.30 -13.42 -3.54
C MET A 22 -3.02 -14.20 -3.82
N ARG A 23 -2.05 -13.55 -4.47
CA ARG A 23 -0.74 -14.15 -4.73
C ARG A 23 0.10 -14.12 -3.45
N LEU A 24 0.55 -15.29 -2.99
CA LEU A 24 1.57 -15.39 -1.95
C LEU A 24 2.95 -15.00 -2.52
N MET A 25 3.55 -13.97 -1.94
CA MET A 25 4.97 -13.67 -2.05
C MET A 25 5.68 -14.35 -0.89
N SER A 26 6.65 -15.21 -1.16
CA SER A 26 7.39 -15.95 -0.14
C SER A 26 8.86 -16.08 -0.55
N SER A 27 9.72 -15.32 0.10
CA SER A 27 11.17 -15.32 -0.07
C SER A 27 11.86 -15.01 1.26
N PHE A 28 13.19 -14.97 1.27
CA PHE A 28 13.93 -14.53 2.46
C PHE A 28 13.69 -13.04 2.81
N ARG A 29 13.23 -12.22 1.86
CA ARG A 29 12.96 -10.78 2.07
C ARG A 29 11.55 -10.51 2.57
N GLU A 30 10.61 -11.36 2.20
CA GLU A 30 9.20 -11.11 2.46
C GLU A 30 8.38 -12.39 2.50
N ARG A 31 7.32 -12.34 3.31
CA ARG A 31 6.19 -13.25 3.28
C ARG A 31 4.93 -12.42 3.41
N LYS A 32 4.15 -12.28 2.34
CA LYS A 32 2.91 -11.48 2.31
C LYS A 32 2.01 -11.88 1.14
N TYR A 33 0.75 -11.51 1.18
CA TYR A 33 -0.19 -11.69 0.09
C TYR A 33 -0.38 -10.38 -0.68
N THR A 34 -0.44 -10.46 -2.01
CA THR A 34 -0.62 -9.29 -2.88
C THR A 34 -1.62 -9.57 -3.99
N SER A 35 -2.32 -8.54 -4.46
CA SER A 35 -3.15 -8.64 -5.65
C SER A 35 -3.34 -7.30 -6.34
N LYS A 36 -3.47 -7.35 -7.67
CA LYS A 36 -3.92 -6.26 -8.53
C LYS A 36 -5.17 -6.65 -9.33
N LYS A 37 -5.74 -7.83 -9.07
CA LYS A 37 -6.88 -8.38 -9.83
C LYS A 37 -8.19 -7.76 -9.33
N PHE A 38 -8.28 -6.43 -9.38
CA PHE A 38 -9.41 -5.68 -8.82
C PHE A 38 -10.76 -6.10 -9.41
N ASP A 39 -10.78 -6.53 -10.67
CA ASP A 39 -12.01 -6.99 -11.33
C ASP A 39 -12.54 -8.32 -10.75
N GLN A 40 -11.79 -8.98 -9.85
CA GLN A 40 -12.21 -10.18 -9.13
C GLN A 40 -12.75 -9.89 -7.72
N PHE A 41 -12.74 -8.61 -7.29
CA PHE A 41 -13.09 -8.21 -5.92
C PHE A 41 -14.17 -7.13 -5.91
N ASP A 42 -14.63 -6.73 -4.71
CA ASP A 42 -15.58 -5.63 -4.57
C ASP A 42 -15.02 -4.34 -5.18
N GLN A 43 -15.86 -3.68 -5.98
CA GLN A 43 -15.54 -2.47 -6.73
C GLN A 43 -14.99 -1.33 -5.84
N ILE A 44 -15.35 -1.29 -4.55
CA ILE A 44 -14.84 -0.26 -3.63
C ILE A 44 -13.31 -0.31 -3.48
N LEU A 45 -12.70 -1.50 -3.59
CA LEU A 45 -11.25 -1.67 -3.50
C LEU A 45 -10.53 -1.04 -4.70
N LYS A 46 -11.11 -1.23 -5.89
CA LYS A 46 -10.67 -0.58 -7.13
C LYS A 46 -10.84 0.94 -7.00
N ASN A 47 -12.04 1.37 -6.63
CA ASN A 47 -12.38 2.79 -6.53
C ASN A 47 -11.44 3.52 -5.57
N MET A 48 -11.20 2.99 -4.36
CA MET A 48 -10.28 3.63 -3.41
C MET A 48 -8.85 3.69 -3.95
N THR A 49 -8.35 2.58 -4.53
CA THR A 49 -6.98 2.50 -5.03
C THR A 49 -6.70 3.53 -6.13
N PHE A 50 -7.67 3.76 -7.02
CA PHE A 50 -7.54 4.74 -8.09
C PHE A 50 -7.98 6.15 -7.68
N ALA A 51 -8.83 6.32 -6.66
CA ALA A 51 -9.20 7.63 -6.14
C ALA A 51 -8.00 8.38 -5.52
N ILE A 52 -7.07 7.67 -4.87
CA ILE A 52 -5.82 8.27 -4.37
C ILE A 52 -4.97 8.84 -5.52
N GLN A 53 -5.15 8.32 -6.74
CA GLN A 53 -4.43 8.77 -7.93
C GLN A 53 -5.13 9.92 -8.67
N ASP A 54 -6.27 10.41 -8.15
CA ASP A 54 -6.96 11.56 -8.73
C ASP A 54 -6.04 12.80 -8.71
N ALA A 55 -6.12 13.62 -9.76
CA ALA A 55 -5.26 14.79 -9.91
C ALA A 55 -5.39 15.78 -8.73
N GLY A 56 -6.57 15.89 -8.11
CA GLY A 56 -6.77 16.70 -6.91
C GLY A 56 -6.02 16.15 -5.70
N VAL A 57 -6.03 14.83 -5.51
CA VAL A 57 -5.30 14.17 -4.43
C VAL A 57 -3.79 14.25 -4.66
N ILE A 58 -3.33 14.05 -5.89
CA ILE A 58 -1.92 14.21 -6.24
C ILE A 58 -1.44 15.62 -5.92
N ARG A 59 -2.15 16.66 -6.36
CA ARG A 59 -1.78 18.06 -6.03
C ARG A 59 -1.69 18.30 -4.52
N LEU A 60 -2.63 17.77 -3.74
CA LEU A 60 -2.59 17.88 -2.29
C LEU A 60 -1.34 17.21 -1.70
N ILE A 61 -0.94 16.05 -2.23
CA ILE A 61 0.28 15.36 -1.80
C ILE A 61 1.53 16.16 -2.17
N GLU A 62 1.57 16.77 -3.35
CA GLU A 62 2.66 17.67 -3.75
C GLU A 62 2.78 18.87 -2.79
N GLU A 63 1.66 19.45 -2.39
CA GLU A 63 1.61 20.55 -1.42
C GLU A 63 2.13 20.12 -0.04
N ILE A 64 1.70 18.94 0.46
CA ILE A 64 2.13 18.42 1.77
C ILE A 64 3.62 18.08 1.79
N THR A 65 4.12 17.46 0.71
CA THR A 65 5.48 16.91 0.68
C THR A 65 6.52 17.89 0.12
N GLY A 66 6.09 18.91 -0.63
CA GLY A 66 6.95 19.80 -1.39
C GLY A 66 7.59 19.16 -2.63
N ILE A 67 7.25 17.90 -2.94
CA ILE A 67 7.76 17.19 -4.11
C ILE A 67 6.78 17.43 -5.27
N VAL A 68 7.18 18.25 -6.23
CA VAL A 68 6.33 18.67 -7.35
C VAL A 68 6.44 17.73 -8.56
N ALA A 69 5.58 17.94 -9.56
CA ALA A 69 5.52 17.22 -10.83
C ALA A 69 5.36 15.70 -10.68
N GLN A 70 4.54 15.28 -9.72
CA GLN A 70 4.23 13.89 -9.44
C GLN A 70 3.27 13.32 -10.49
N SER A 71 3.55 12.10 -10.93
CA SER A 71 2.65 11.33 -11.79
C SER A 71 2.08 10.16 -11.02
N PRO A 72 0.76 9.88 -11.12
CA PRO A 72 0.21 8.64 -10.61
C PRO A 72 0.79 7.41 -11.34
N ASP A 73 0.70 6.24 -10.70
CA ASP A 73 1.09 4.95 -11.29
C ASP A 73 -0.15 4.06 -11.51
N PRO A 74 -0.84 4.18 -12.66
CA PRO A 74 -2.02 3.37 -12.95
C PRO A 74 -1.69 1.89 -13.18
N SER A 75 -0.41 1.55 -13.44
CA SER A 75 0.05 0.16 -13.56
C SER A 75 0.19 -0.53 -12.19
N LEU A 76 0.20 0.28 -11.12
CA LEU A 76 0.44 -0.11 -9.74
C LEU A 76 1.73 -0.91 -9.60
N TYR A 77 2.79 -0.61 -10.35
CA TYR A 77 4.05 -1.37 -10.29
C TYR A 77 4.54 -1.44 -8.84
N ALA A 78 4.80 -2.67 -8.37
CA ALA A 78 5.09 -2.97 -6.96
C ALA A 78 4.05 -2.49 -5.92
N GLY A 79 2.84 -2.09 -6.35
CA GLY A 79 1.71 -1.69 -5.51
C GLY A 79 0.46 -2.58 -5.70
N GLY A 80 -0.66 -2.10 -5.16
CA GLY A 80 -1.95 -2.81 -5.14
C GLY A 80 -2.39 -3.22 -3.74
N LEU A 81 -3.30 -4.19 -3.66
CA LEU A 81 -3.77 -4.72 -2.38
C LEU A 81 -2.68 -5.57 -1.72
N SER A 82 -2.43 -5.35 -0.43
CA SER A 82 -1.53 -6.17 0.37
C SER A 82 -2.21 -6.65 1.65
N LEU A 83 -1.97 -7.91 1.98
CA LEU A 83 -2.46 -8.55 3.20
C LEU A 83 -1.30 -9.27 3.88
N MET A 84 -1.20 -9.09 5.20
CA MET A 84 -0.23 -9.77 6.05
C MET A 84 -0.96 -10.39 7.23
N GLU A 85 -0.70 -11.68 7.48
CA GLU A 85 -1.22 -12.40 8.64
C GLU A 85 -0.11 -12.72 9.66
N LYS A 86 -0.46 -13.39 10.76
CA LYS A 86 0.53 -13.80 11.76
C LYS A 86 1.69 -14.58 11.11
N GLY A 87 2.93 -14.16 11.37
CA GLY A 87 4.14 -14.75 10.81
C GLY A 87 4.50 -14.27 9.40
N ASN A 88 3.74 -13.34 8.81
CA ASN A 88 4.13 -12.61 7.61
C ASN A 88 5.10 -11.48 7.97
N PHE A 89 5.97 -11.12 7.04
CA PHE A 89 6.99 -10.09 7.25
C PHE A 89 7.38 -9.42 5.94
N LEU A 90 7.93 -8.22 6.05
CA LEU A 90 8.67 -7.55 5.00
C LEU A 90 9.93 -6.98 5.66
N ASN A 91 11.08 -7.57 5.36
CA ASN A 91 12.33 -7.21 6.01
C ASN A 91 12.79 -5.81 5.59
N PRO A 92 13.67 -5.16 6.38
CA PRO A 92 14.26 -3.87 6.02
C PRO A 92 14.84 -3.89 4.60
N HIS A 93 14.49 -2.90 3.81
CA HIS A 93 14.91 -2.78 2.42
C HIS A 93 14.86 -1.32 1.96
N ILE A 94 15.55 -1.04 0.85
CA ILE A 94 15.36 0.17 0.06
C ILE A 94 14.33 -0.19 -1.01
N ASP A 95 13.30 0.63 -1.16
CA ASP A 95 12.26 0.37 -2.16
C ASP A 95 12.75 0.63 -3.59
N ASN A 96 12.04 0.08 -4.57
CA ASN A 96 12.35 0.23 -5.98
C ASN A 96 12.37 1.71 -6.37
N SER A 97 13.47 2.19 -6.94
CA SER A 97 13.61 3.60 -7.32
C SER A 97 12.97 3.95 -8.66
N HIS A 98 12.57 2.95 -9.46
CA HIS A 98 12.00 3.15 -10.80
C HIS A 98 10.72 2.33 -10.98
N GLU A 99 9.85 2.80 -11.87
CA GLU A 99 8.77 1.97 -12.41
C GLU A 99 9.29 0.92 -13.42
N MET A 100 8.42 0.01 -13.87
CA MET A 100 8.76 -1.16 -14.66
C MET A 100 9.62 -0.89 -15.91
N THR A 101 9.34 0.20 -16.63
CA THR A 101 10.05 0.61 -17.87
C THR A 101 11.32 1.43 -17.59
N ARG A 102 11.54 1.83 -16.33
CA ARG A 102 12.62 2.71 -15.88
C ARG A 102 12.65 4.11 -16.50
N SER A 103 11.52 4.57 -17.02
CA SER A 103 11.36 5.92 -17.57
C SER A 103 11.09 6.96 -16.47
N MET A 104 10.52 6.54 -15.34
CA MET A 104 10.20 7.42 -14.21
C MET A 104 10.75 6.89 -12.89
N TYR A 105 11.08 7.84 -12.00
CA TYR A 105 11.48 7.55 -10.64
C TYR A 105 10.25 7.41 -9.73
N ARG A 106 10.32 6.46 -8.79
CA ARG A 106 9.40 6.37 -7.67
C ARG A 106 9.89 7.29 -6.56
N THR A 107 9.12 8.33 -6.30
CA THR A 107 9.43 9.42 -5.36
C THR A 107 8.69 9.26 -4.03
N LEU A 108 7.51 8.64 -4.05
CA LEU A 108 6.65 8.47 -2.88
C LEU A 108 6.04 7.06 -2.85
N ASN A 109 5.86 6.55 -1.63
CA ASN A 109 5.03 5.39 -1.33
C ASN A 109 3.86 5.83 -0.47
N LEU A 110 2.65 5.47 -0.89
CA LEU A 110 1.43 5.73 -0.14
C LEU A 110 0.88 4.41 0.37
N LEU A 111 0.70 4.32 1.69
CA LEU A 111 0.15 3.16 2.37
C LEU A 111 -1.10 3.61 3.12
N TYR A 112 -2.22 2.94 2.88
CA TYR A 112 -3.46 3.16 3.61
C TYR A 112 -3.90 1.85 4.26
N TYR A 113 -3.94 1.83 5.59
CA TYR A 113 -4.28 0.65 6.38
C TYR A 113 -5.76 0.66 6.74
N VAL A 114 -6.42 -0.49 6.60
CA VAL A 114 -7.87 -0.64 6.84
C VAL A 114 -8.18 -1.62 7.97
N ASN A 115 -7.17 -1.99 8.76
CA ASN A 115 -7.28 -2.97 9.83
C ASN A 115 -8.10 -2.42 11.00
N LYS A 116 -9.20 -3.07 11.35
CA LYS A 116 -9.99 -2.72 12.54
C LYS A 116 -9.29 -3.16 13.82
N ASN A 117 -9.41 -2.33 14.86
CA ASN A 117 -8.93 -2.63 16.21
C ASN A 117 -7.46 -3.09 16.22
N TRP A 118 -6.65 -2.53 15.33
CA TRP A 118 -5.22 -2.79 15.31
C TRP A 118 -4.58 -2.22 16.59
N SER A 119 -3.59 -2.92 17.12
CA SER A 119 -2.82 -2.47 18.27
C SER A 119 -1.35 -2.81 18.05
N PHE A 120 -0.46 -2.06 18.70
CA PHE A 120 0.98 -2.18 18.52
C PHE A 120 1.52 -3.59 18.81
N GLU A 121 0.92 -4.28 19.79
CA GLU A 121 1.28 -5.63 20.25
C GLU A 121 0.93 -6.71 19.22
N LYS A 122 0.01 -6.43 18.28
CA LYS A 122 -0.33 -7.34 17.18
C LYS A 122 0.74 -7.36 16.08
N GLY A 123 1.71 -6.44 16.13
CA GLY A 123 2.77 -6.31 15.14
C GLY A 123 2.27 -5.80 13.79
N GLY A 124 3.06 -6.03 12.73
CA GLY A 124 2.80 -5.43 11.41
C GLY A 124 3.05 -3.91 11.38
N ASN A 125 3.88 -3.42 12.29
CA ASN A 125 4.27 -2.01 12.38
C ASN A 125 5.04 -1.59 11.12
N LEU A 126 4.81 -0.36 10.67
CA LEU A 126 5.77 0.31 9.79
C LEU A 126 7.00 0.69 10.62
N GLU A 127 8.17 0.24 10.19
CA GLU A 127 9.44 0.54 10.85
C GLU A 127 10.36 1.29 9.89
N LEU A 128 10.99 2.35 10.41
CA LEU A 128 12.05 3.08 9.72
C LEU A 128 13.37 2.74 10.40
N TRP A 129 14.38 2.43 9.58
CA TRP A 129 15.67 1.94 10.05
C TRP A 129 16.78 2.90 9.60
N ASP A 130 17.81 3.05 10.44
CA ASP A 130 18.97 3.86 10.07
C ASP A 130 19.84 3.18 8.99
N LYS A 131 20.86 3.89 8.50
CA LYS A 131 21.78 3.35 7.49
C LYS A 131 22.58 2.13 7.96
N LYS A 132 22.64 1.86 9.26
CA LYS A 132 23.30 0.69 9.86
C LYS A 132 22.30 -0.44 10.13
N VAL A 133 21.04 -0.29 9.71
CA VAL A 133 19.94 -1.21 9.98
C VAL A 133 19.84 -1.47 11.48
N LYS A 134 19.83 -0.39 12.26
CA LYS A 134 19.46 -0.36 13.67
C LYS A 134 18.14 0.38 13.86
N ARG A 135 17.34 -0.12 14.79
CA ARG A 135 16.03 0.44 15.20
C ARG A 135 16.22 1.55 16.23
#